data_AF-A0A527E606-F1
#
_entry.id   AF-A0A527E606-F1
#
_cell.length_a   1.000
_cell.length_b   1.000
_cell.length_c   1.000
_cell.angle_alpha   90.00
_cell.angle_beta   90.00
_cell.angle_gamma   90.00
#
_symmetry.space_group_name_H-M   'P 1'
#
loop_
_entity.id
_entity.type
_entity.pdbx_description
1 polymer ?
#
loop_
_entity_poly.entity_id
_entity_poly.type
_entity_poly.pdbx_seq_one_letter_code
_entity_poly.pdbx_strand_id
1 'polypeptide(L)' 'MTGKRAGRLVVGLLAMIVFLAIMAGPNQAFAHAALIKTDPADGAVLEQGPAQFSLTFSEPVSPLVLT' A
#
# COMPACT_ATOMS: atom_id res chain seq x y z
N MET A 1 -19.34 3.08 -45.65
CA MET A 1 -18.02 3.17 -44.98
C MET A 1 -18.05 3.88 -43.61
N THR A 2 -19.10 4.66 -43.29
CA THR A 2 -19.19 5.47 -42.05
C THR A 2 -19.43 4.68 -40.76
N GLY A 3 -20.25 3.62 -40.78
CA GLY A 3 -20.58 2.83 -39.57
C GLY A 3 -19.40 2.06 -38.95
N LYS A 4 -18.45 1.58 -39.77
CA LYS A 4 -17.22 0.92 -39.30
C LYS A 4 -16.26 1.90 -38.60
N ARG A 5 -16.27 3.19 -38.98
CA ARG A 5 -15.44 4.23 -38.34
C ARG A 5 -16.01 4.62 -36.98
N ALA A 6 -17.33 4.79 -36.89
CA ALA A 6 -18.02 5.06 -35.63
C ALA A 6 -17.83 3.93 -34.60
N GLY A 7 -17.94 2.66 -35.01
CA GLY A 7 -17.70 1.51 -34.12
C GLY A 7 -16.28 1.46 -33.57
N ARG A 8 -15.26 1.80 -34.38
CA ARG A 8 -13.86 1.86 -33.93
C ARG A 8 -13.61 2.97 -32.92
N LEU A 9 -14.29 4.12 -33.06
CA LEU A 9 -14.19 5.24 -32.12
C LEU A 9 -14.81 4.89 -30.76
N VAL A 10 -15.97 4.23 -30.77
CA VAL A 10 -16.64 3.80 -29.52
C VAL A 10 -15.79 2.76 -28.79
N VAL A 11 -15.25 1.77 -29.49
CA VAL A 11 -14.35 0.77 -28.89
C VAL A 11 -13.08 1.42 -28.35
N GLY A 12 -12.50 2.38 -29.08
CA GLY A 12 -11.33 3.13 -28.60
C GLY A 12 -11.62 3.94 -27.34
N LEU A 13 -12.77 4.60 -27.27
CA LEU A 13 -13.20 5.36 -26.10
C LEU A 13 -13.42 4.44 -24.89
N LEU A 14 -14.10 3.30 -25.08
CA LEU A 14 -14.32 2.32 -24.02
C LEU A 14 -12.99 1.76 -23.51
N ALA A 15 -12.07 1.42 -24.41
CA ALA A 15 -10.74 0.95 -24.02
C ALA A 15 -9.97 2.01 -23.22
N MET A 16 -10.08 3.29 -23.60
CA MET A 16 -9.45 4.39 -22.87
C MET A 16 -10.06 4.58 -21.47
N ILE A 17 -11.38 4.51 -21.35
CA ILE A 17 -12.07 4.59 -20.05
C ILE A 17 -11.65 3.43 -19.14
N VAL A 18 -11.61 2.20 -19.66
CA VAL A 18 -11.17 1.03 -18.91
C VAL A 18 -9.70 1.17 -18.49
N PHE A 19 -8.84 1.64 -19.38
CA PHE A 19 -7.43 1.87 -19.07
C PHE A 19 -7.25 2.90 -17.93
N LEU A 20 -7.95 4.03 -18.00
CA LEU A 20 -7.91 5.06 -16.96
C LEU A 20 -8.46 4.53 -15.61
N ALA A 21 -9.54 3.74 -15.65
CA ALA A 21 -10.10 3.13 -14.45
C ALA A 21 -9.12 2.16 -13.78
N ILE A 22 -8.36 1.37 -14.56
CA ILE A 22 -7.32 0.47 -14.03
C ILE A 22 -6.17 1.26 -13.42
N MET A 23 -5.72 2.33 -14.07
CA MET A 23 -4.62 3.17 -13.58
C MET A 23 -4.96 4.01 -12.35
N ALA A 24 -6.25 4.30 -12.12
CA ALA A 24 -6.71 4.91 -10.88
C ALA A 24 -6.71 3.93 -9.68
N GLY A 25 -6.50 2.63 -9.93
CA GLY A 25 -6.72 1.55 -8.97
C GLY A 25 -5.56 1.08 -8.07
N PRO A 26 -4.25 1.26 -8.37
CA PRO A 26 -3.26 0.81 -7.42
C PRO A 26 -3.22 1.79 -6.23
N ASN A 27 -3.64 1.29 -5.06
CA ASN A 27 -3.28 1.86 -3.77
C ASN A 27 -1.77 2.10 -3.71
N GLN A 28 -1.36 3.07 -2.88
CA GLN A 28 0.04 3.47 -2.66
C GLN A 28 1.00 2.27 -2.76
N ALA A 29 1.95 2.36 -3.69
CA ALA A 29 3.02 1.37 -3.80
C ALA A 29 3.97 1.55 -2.60
N PHE A 30 3.65 0.84 -1.51
CA PHE A 30 4.50 0.73 -0.32
C PHE A 30 5.70 -0.13 -0.66
N ALA A 31 6.89 0.47 -0.69
CA ALA A 31 8.10 -0.24 -1.09
C ALA A 31 8.73 -0.97 0.10
N HIS A 32 8.77 -0.36 1.29
CA HIS A 32 9.32 -0.95 2.51
C HIS A 32 8.79 -0.27 3.79
N ALA A 33 8.17 -1.04 4.69
CA ALA A 33 7.80 -0.56 6.03
C ALA A 33 9.03 -0.55 6.95
N ALA A 34 9.67 0.62 7.09
CA ALA A 34 10.82 0.79 7.98
C ALA A 34 10.37 0.98 9.43
N LEU A 35 11.06 0.35 10.38
CA LEU A 35 10.87 0.60 11.81
C LEU A 35 11.43 1.97 12.16
N ILE A 36 10.59 2.87 12.66
CA ILE A 36 10.98 4.27 12.94
C ILE A 36 10.98 4.60 14.44
N LYS A 37 10.33 3.77 15.26
CA LYS A 37 10.32 3.94 16.72
C LYS A 37 10.04 2.62 17.42
N THR A 38 10.66 2.43 18.57
CA THR A 38 10.34 1.36 19.53
C THR A 38 10.00 1.96 20.89
N ASP A 39 9.14 1.26 21.62
CA ASP A 39 8.93 1.43 23.05
C ASP A 39 8.79 0.03 23.68
N PRO A 40 9.71 -0.39 24.57
CA PRO A 40 10.86 0.35 25.09
C PRO A 40 11.85 0.81 24.01
N ALA A 41 12.55 1.90 24.29
CA ALA A 41 13.58 2.42 23.38
C ALA A 41 14.69 1.40 23.17
N ASP A 42 15.29 1.40 21.98
CA ASP A 42 16.43 0.52 21.69
C ASP A 42 17.58 0.77 22.68
N GLY A 43 18.18 -0.33 23.16
CA GLY A 43 19.22 -0.29 24.19
C GLY A 43 18.75 0.14 25.59
N ALA A 44 17.44 0.30 25.83
CA ALA A 44 16.95 0.63 27.16
C ALA A 44 17.26 -0.49 28.16
N VAL A 45 17.88 -0.12 29.28
CA VAL A 45 18.06 -1.01 30.43
C VAL A 45 16.87 -0.81 31.36
N LEU A 46 16.11 -1.87 31.58
CA LEU A 46 14.92 -1.85 32.42
C LEU A 46 15.18 -2.66 33.70
N GLU A 47 14.63 -2.18 34.82
CA GLU A 47 14.70 -2.89 36.09
C GLU A 47 13.88 -4.19 36.07
N GLN A 48 12.82 -4.24 35.27
CA GLN A 48 11.94 -5.39 35.07
C GLN A 48 11.48 -5.48 33.60
N GLY A 49 11.10 -6.68 33.18
CA GLY A 49 10.67 -6.93 31.80
C GLY A 49 9.39 -6.16 31.42
N PRO A 50 9.29 -5.65 30.18
CA PRO A 50 8.10 -4.92 29.74
C PRO A 50 6.92 -5.88 29.53
N ALA A 51 5.71 -5.43 29.89
CA ALA A 51 4.48 -6.19 29.65
C ALA A 51 4.05 -6.20 28.17
N GLN A 52 4.50 -5.20 27.40
CA GLN A 52 4.21 -5.05 25.98
C GLN A 52 5.37 -4.38 25.24
N PHE A 53 5.44 -4.60 23.94
CA PHE A 53 6.29 -3.84 23.02
C PHE A 53 5.41 -3.05 22.05
N SER A 54 5.79 -1.81 21.79
CA SER A 54 5.20 -0.98 20.74
C SER A 54 6.25 -0.67 19.68
N LEU A 55 5.91 -0.99 18.43
CA LEU A 55 6.77 -0.76 17.28
C LEU A 55 5.99 0.10 16.28
N THR A 56 6.58 1.22 15.87
CA THR A 56 5.99 2.11 14.87
C THR A 56 6.76 2.00 13.57
N PHE A 57 6.03 1.79 12.48
CA PHE A 57 6.58 1.69 11.14
C PHE A 57 6.19 2.90 10.29
N SER A 58 6.98 3.20 9.26
CA SER A 58 6.71 4.27 8.31
C SER A 58 5.49 4.01 7.42
N GLU A 59 5.06 2.75 7.31
CA GLU A 59 3.98 2.28 6.46
C GLU A 59 3.12 1.25 7.24
N PRO A 60 1.87 1.00 6.84
CA PRO A 60 1.04 -0.03 7.47
C PRO A 60 1.66 -1.43 7.37
N VAL A 61 1.59 -2.20 8.46
CA VAL A 61 2.10 -3.58 8.53
C VAL A 61 0.99 -4.54 8.93
N SER A 62 1.10 -5.80 8.51
CA SER A 62 0.28 -6.88 9.08
C SER A 62 0.73 -7.20 10.51
N PRO A 63 -0.15 -7.75 11.37
CA PRO A 63 0.23 -8.10 12.74
C PRO A 63 1.47 -9.00 12.81
N LEU A 64 2.46 -8.59 13.60
CA LEU A 64 3.68 -9.38 13.82
C LEU A 64 3.39 -10.48 14.86
N VAL A 65 3.84 -11.69 14.56
CA VAL A 65 3.82 -12.80 15.53
C VAL A 65 5.20 -12.89 16.18
N LEU A 66 5.26 -12.61 17.48
CA LEU A 66 6.46 -12.69 18.30
C LEU A 66 6.32 -13.91 19.22
N THR A 67 6.59 -15.11 18.69
CA THR A 67 6.59 -16.37 19.46
C THR A 67 7.98 -16.77 19.87
#